data_AF-A0A519IF23-F1
#
_entry.id   AF-A0A519IF23-F1
#
_cell.length_a   1.000
_cell.length_b   1.000
_cell.length_c   1.000
_cell.angle_alpha   90.00
_cell.angle_beta   90.00
_cell.angle_gamma   90.00
#
_symmetry.space_group_name_H-M   'P 1'
#
loop_
_entity.id
_entity.type
_entity.pdbx_description
1 polymer ?
#
loop_
_entity_poly.entity_id
_entity_poly.type
_entity_poly.pdbx_seq_one_letter_code
_entity_poly.pdbx_strand_id
1 'polypeptide(L)'
;MSKYLTLITKSTTPLKKSFTNSNLRFGTLRAFRVGSLDDVATLPGDSMFNLRTLLTTAASALVLLCGSAVQARTLVLEGSEATTFHGAQPGGVEYTTQLISFLREGSPKPVAAFSTTGTTMASAPAGSVVYLNDLSTLSIADYSAVYILSPFSCCDDNRTGAAVYGAQISAFYAAGGSVAIQDYQGRDWSFVDPILNTPTAGAVQGYNTGFGGATCTDNEIVNADGLLKGFTQPPPLGCWGHQAYSNDYFGALGFISLVDSAAGDYDFSSFGSKGGSMLLALGGALGTPGCTDPRGCSTIPEPASLALVSLSVLGAGIAGRRRGLRVVAGK
;
A
#
# COMPACT_ATOMS: atom_id res chain seq x y z
N MET A 1 24.96 -9.43 58.39
CA MET A 1 24.11 -8.47 59.13
C MET A 1 23.52 -7.53 58.08
N SER A 2 22.24 -7.42 57.71
CA SER A 2 20.89 -7.90 58.08
C SER A 2 20.16 -8.07 56.72
N LYS A 3 19.46 -9.17 56.38
CA LYS A 3 18.10 -9.64 56.79
C LYS A 3 16.99 -8.57 56.71
N TYR A 4 15.81 -9.05 56.25
CA TYR A 4 14.49 -8.43 56.03
C TYR A 4 14.18 -8.10 54.55
N LEU A 5 13.04 -8.46 53.95
CA LEU A 5 11.90 -9.30 54.36
C LEU A 5 11.07 -9.61 53.10
N THR A 6 10.68 -10.86 52.94
CA THR A 6 9.73 -11.37 51.95
C THR A 6 8.29 -10.97 52.33
N LEU A 7 7.48 -10.53 51.36
CA LEU A 7 6.02 -10.59 51.49
C LEU A 7 5.38 -11.02 50.17
N ILE A 8 5.01 -12.29 50.16
CA ILE A 8 4.12 -12.94 49.19
C ILE A 8 2.69 -12.64 49.64
N THR A 9 1.85 -12.11 48.76
CA THR A 9 0.40 -12.27 48.89
C THR A 9 -0.19 -12.78 47.58
N LYS A 10 -0.68 -14.02 47.63
CA LYS A 10 -1.60 -14.61 46.65
C LYS A 10 -2.91 -13.83 46.72
N SER A 11 -3.44 -13.43 45.57
CA SER A 11 -4.87 -13.16 45.42
C SER A 11 -5.41 -14.07 44.32
N THR A 12 -6.40 -14.86 44.72
CA THR A 12 -7.09 -15.90 43.96
C THR A 12 -8.56 -15.57 44.01
N THR A 13 -9.14 -15.02 42.94
CA THR A 13 -10.54 -15.28 42.53
C THR A 13 -10.82 -14.67 41.14
N PRO A 14 -11.51 -15.38 40.24
CA PRO A 14 -11.90 -14.88 38.92
C PRO A 14 -13.26 -14.16 38.99
N LEU A 15 -13.32 -12.92 38.50
CA LEU A 15 -14.59 -12.22 38.28
C LEU A 15 -15.20 -12.66 36.94
N LYS A 16 -16.04 -13.71 36.98
CA LYS A 16 -17.08 -13.94 35.98
C LYS A 16 -18.12 -12.82 36.09
N LYS A 17 -18.15 -11.88 35.15
CA LYS A 17 -19.35 -11.08 34.88
C LYS A 17 -20.04 -11.64 33.63
N SER A 18 -21.08 -12.42 33.91
CA SER A 18 -22.12 -12.81 32.98
C SER A 18 -22.94 -11.57 32.61
N PHE A 19 -22.84 -11.10 31.36
CA PHE A 19 -23.88 -10.30 30.75
C PHE A 19 -24.77 -11.22 29.93
N THR A 20 -25.93 -11.55 30.50
CA THR A 20 -27.04 -12.22 29.82
C THR A 20 -28.11 -11.20 29.46
N ASN A 21 -28.68 -11.39 28.26
CA ASN A 21 -29.90 -10.82 27.68
C ASN A 21 -29.82 -9.48 26.94
N SER A 22 -29.76 -9.60 25.61
CA SER A 22 -30.80 -9.00 24.76
C SER A 22 -30.97 -9.82 23.48
N ASN A 23 -32.24 -10.19 23.24
CA ASN A 23 -32.72 -11.11 22.21
C ASN A 23 -32.41 -10.64 20.79
N LEU A 24 -31.55 -11.37 20.07
CA LEU A 24 -31.53 -11.37 18.61
C LEU A 24 -32.17 -12.68 18.14
N ARG A 25 -33.45 -12.59 17.79
CA ARG A 25 -34.15 -13.67 17.09
C ARG A 25 -33.53 -13.82 15.70
N PHE A 26 -32.77 -14.89 15.50
CA PHE A 26 -32.45 -15.36 14.16
C PHE A 26 -33.75 -15.84 13.50
N GLY A 27 -34.31 -14.98 12.65
CA GLY A 27 -35.35 -15.38 11.73
C GLY A 27 -34.80 -16.47 10.83
N THR A 28 -35.50 -17.60 10.77
CA THR A 28 -35.23 -18.69 9.83
C THR A 28 -35.24 -18.12 8.41
N LEU A 29 -34.09 -18.18 7.73
CA LEU A 29 -33.99 -17.94 6.30
C LEU A 29 -34.90 -18.97 5.60
N ARG A 30 -36.11 -18.54 5.23
CA ARG A 30 -36.93 -19.30 4.30
C ARG A 30 -36.21 -19.27 2.97
N ALA A 31 -35.79 -20.44 2.51
CA ALA A 31 -35.36 -20.63 1.13
C ALA A 31 -36.43 -20.04 0.20
N PHE A 32 -36.04 -19.02 -0.56
CA PHE A 32 -36.86 -18.47 -1.62
C PHE A 32 -36.96 -19.55 -2.69
N ARG A 33 -38.09 -20.28 -2.70
CA ARG A 33 -38.39 -21.23 -3.76
C ARG A 33 -38.59 -20.42 -5.02
N VAL A 34 -37.63 -20.46 -5.93
CA VAL A 34 -37.78 -19.94 -7.29
C VAL A 34 -38.92 -20.73 -7.91
N GLY A 35 -40.06 -20.08 -8.11
CA GLY A 35 -41.21 -20.67 -8.79
C GLY A 35 -40.81 -21.09 -10.20
N SER A 36 -41.40 -22.18 -10.68
CA SER A 36 -41.25 -22.64 -12.06
C SER A 36 -41.56 -21.50 -13.03
N LEU A 37 -40.82 -21.44 -14.13
CA LEU A 37 -40.97 -20.44 -15.20
C LEU A 37 -42.29 -20.58 -15.99
N ASP A 38 -43.18 -21.48 -15.59
CA ASP A 38 -44.39 -21.83 -16.33
C ASP A 38 -45.62 -21.00 -15.95
N ASP A 39 -45.58 -20.23 -14.86
CA ASP A 39 -46.68 -19.34 -14.43
C ASP A 39 -46.50 -17.90 -14.92
N VAL A 40 -46.14 -17.72 -16.20
CA VAL A 40 -46.19 -16.40 -16.85
C VAL A 40 -47.61 -16.17 -17.37
N ALA A 41 -48.46 -15.67 -16.48
CA ALA A 41 -49.70 -15.02 -16.89
C ALA A 41 -49.37 -13.94 -17.93
N THR A 42 -50.07 -13.99 -19.06
CA THR A 42 -50.01 -13.02 -20.16
C THR A 42 -50.31 -11.62 -19.65
N LEU A 43 -49.27 -10.87 -19.32
CA LEU A 43 -49.37 -9.45 -19.03
C LEU A 43 -49.60 -8.67 -20.34
N PRO A 44 -50.47 -7.64 -20.33
CA PRO A 44 -50.79 -6.86 -21.52
C PRO A 44 -49.54 -6.20 -22.12
N GLY A 45 -49.53 -6.16 -23.46
CA GLY A 45 -48.37 -5.98 -24.35
C GLY A 45 -47.49 -4.74 -24.17
N ASP A 46 -47.84 -3.81 -23.28
CA ASP A 46 -47.08 -2.57 -23.05
C ASP A 46 -46.04 -2.68 -21.92
N SER A 47 -45.99 -3.83 -21.22
CA SER A 47 -45.13 -4.03 -20.04
C SER A 47 -43.82 -4.79 -20.30
N MET A 48 -43.64 -5.35 -21.50
CA MET A 48 -42.40 -6.05 -21.88
C MET A 48 -41.20 -5.12 -22.13
N PHE A 49 -41.43 -3.83 -22.40
CA PHE A 49 -40.36 -2.86 -22.63
C PHE A 49 -39.56 -2.53 -21.35
N ASN A 50 -40.09 -2.80 -20.15
CA ASN A 50 -39.42 -2.45 -18.90
C ASN A 50 -38.47 -3.53 -18.37
N LEU A 51 -38.76 -4.81 -18.58
CA LEU A 51 -37.97 -5.88 -17.99
C LEU A 51 -36.61 -6.05 -18.68
N ARG A 52 -36.58 -5.95 -20.01
CA ARG A 52 -35.34 -6.03 -20.80
C ARG A 52 -34.40 -4.86 -20.50
N THR A 53 -34.94 -3.65 -20.36
CA THR A 53 -34.16 -2.44 -19.99
C THR A 53 -33.64 -2.52 -18.55
N LEU A 54 -34.42 -3.09 -17.62
CA LEU A 54 -33.98 -3.31 -16.24
C LEU A 54 -32.86 -4.36 -16.15
N LEU A 55 -32.96 -5.45 -16.91
CA LEU A 55 -31.95 -6.51 -16.97
C LEU A 55 -30.66 -6.04 -17.65
N THR A 56 -30.75 -5.22 -18.71
CA THR A 56 -29.56 -4.64 -19.36
C THR A 56 -28.87 -3.61 -18.47
N THR A 57 -29.61 -2.74 -17.78
CA THR A 57 -29.01 -1.79 -16.81
C THR A 57 -28.40 -2.48 -15.60
N ALA A 58 -29.02 -3.54 -15.07
CA ALA A 58 -28.45 -4.34 -13.99
C ALA A 58 -27.18 -5.10 -14.42
N ALA A 59 -27.15 -5.65 -15.63
CA ALA A 59 -25.96 -6.32 -16.18
C ALA A 59 -24.81 -5.33 -16.41
N SER A 60 -25.09 -4.13 -16.94
CA SER A 60 -24.08 -3.07 -17.09
C SER A 60 -23.54 -2.57 -15.75
N ALA A 61 -24.39 -2.46 -14.72
CA ALA A 61 -23.96 -2.09 -13.37
C ALA A 61 -23.10 -3.19 -12.71
N LEU A 62 -23.40 -4.47 -12.96
CA LEU A 62 -22.61 -5.60 -12.45
C LEU A 62 -21.24 -5.70 -13.13
N VAL A 63 -21.14 -5.37 -14.43
CA VAL A 63 -19.85 -5.28 -15.15
C VAL A 63 -19.00 -4.10 -14.66
N LEU A 64 -19.63 -2.98 -14.28
CA LEU A 64 -18.94 -1.84 -13.65
C LEU A 64 -18.48 -2.14 -12.21
N LEU A 65 -19.19 -2.99 -11.47
CA LEU A 65 -18.83 -3.47 -10.14
C LEU A 65 -17.69 -4.50 -10.15
N CYS A 66 -17.48 -5.18 -11.28
CA CYS A 66 -16.30 -6.03 -11.50
C CYS A 66 -15.09 -5.26 -12.06
N GLY A 67 -15.17 -3.91 -12.09
CA GLY A 67 -14.00 -3.07 -12.34
C GLY A 67 -12.90 -3.47 -11.37
N SER A 68 -11.80 -3.98 -11.93
CA SER A 68 -10.58 -4.39 -11.24
C SER A 68 -10.33 -3.50 -10.02
N ALA A 69 -10.17 -4.13 -8.84
CA ALA A 69 -9.69 -3.44 -7.65
C ALA A 69 -8.51 -2.56 -8.09
N VAL A 70 -8.67 -1.24 -7.98
CA VAL A 70 -7.59 -0.31 -8.27
C VAL A 70 -6.48 -0.69 -7.32
N GLN A 71 -5.41 -1.25 -7.88
CA GLN A 71 -4.25 -1.64 -7.09
C GLN A 71 -3.74 -0.35 -6.44
N ALA A 72 -3.65 -0.35 -5.11
CA ALA A 72 -3.27 0.83 -4.38
C ALA A 72 -1.79 1.08 -4.66
N ARG A 73 -1.46 2.07 -5.49
CA ARG A 73 -0.06 2.38 -5.80
C ARG A 73 0.75 2.57 -4.51
N THR A 74 1.94 1.98 -4.48
CA THR A 74 2.92 2.20 -3.40
C THR A 74 4.14 2.89 -3.97
N LEU A 75 4.63 3.88 -3.23
CA LEU A 75 5.93 4.50 -3.46
C LEU A 75 6.85 4.18 -2.30
N VAL A 76 7.99 3.55 -2.57
CA VAL A 76 8.96 3.13 -1.55
C VAL A 76 10.27 3.88 -1.72
N LEU A 77 10.77 4.43 -0.60
CA LEU A 77 12.11 5.01 -0.50
C LEU A 77 12.92 4.09 0.39
N GLU A 78 13.95 3.49 -0.18
CA GLU A 78 14.79 2.52 0.52
C GLU A 78 16.20 3.07 0.69
N GLY A 79 16.69 3.06 1.94
CA GLY A 79 18.06 3.41 2.29
C GLY A 79 18.92 2.18 2.61
N SER A 80 18.38 0.99 2.32
CA SER A 80 19.03 -0.30 2.53
C SER A 80 19.68 -0.81 1.24
N GLU A 81 20.81 -1.50 1.37
CA GLU A 81 21.46 -2.19 0.26
C GLU A 81 21.34 -3.71 0.36
N ALA A 82 20.39 -4.16 1.17
CA ALA A 82 20.17 -5.57 1.49
C ALA A 82 19.98 -6.45 0.25
N THR A 83 19.40 -5.89 -0.83
CA THR A 83 19.09 -6.63 -2.06
C THR A 83 20.28 -6.97 -2.94
N THR A 84 21.38 -6.20 -2.84
CA THR A 84 22.45 -6.27 -3.84
C THR A 84 23.86 -6.41 -3.26
N PHE A 85 24.18 -5.72 -2.16
CA PHE A 85 25.49 -5.86 -1.48
C PHE A 85 25.47 -7.00 -0.44
N HIS A 86 24.30 -7.24 0.19
CA HIS A 86 24.12 -8.27 1.23
C HIS A 86 23.21 -9.44 0.85
N GLY A 87 22.63 -9.47 -0.35
CA GLY A 87 21.65 -10.48 -0.74
C GLY A 87 22.17 -11.93 -0.85
N ALA A 88 23.48 -12.14 -0.66
CA ALA A 88 24.11 -13.46 -0.50
C ALA A 88 24.38 -13.86 0.97
N GLN A 89 24.26 -12.92 1.90
CA GLN A 89 24.43 -13.17 3.33
C GLN A 89 23.10 -13.59 3.98
N PRO A 90 23.13 -14.39 5.06
CA PRO A 90 21.92 -14.77 5.79
C PRO A 90 21.16 -13.52 6.23
N GLY A 91 19.90 -13.35 5.82
CA GLY A 91 19.10 -12.15 6.13
C GLY A 91 18.80 -11.25 4.93
N GLY A 92 19.80 -11.01 4.06
CA GLY A 92 19.59 -10.22 2.84
C GLY A 92 18.62 -10.88 1.86
N VAL A 93 18.72 -12.22 1.71
CA VAL A 93 17.79 -13.04 0.90
C VAL A 93 16.32 -12.86 1.32
N GLU A 94 16.09 -12.95 2.64
CA GLU A 94 14.76 -12.91 3.23
C GLU A 94 14.15 -11.53 3.00
N TYR A 95 14.90 -10.46 3.25
CA TYR A 95 14.45 -9.11 3.00
C TYR A 95 14.20 -8.83 1.51
N THR A 96 15.08 -9.25 0.59
CA THR A 96 14.80 -9.12 -0.85
C THR A 96 13.48 -9.79 -1.20
N THR A 97 13.24 -10.99 -0.67
CA THR A 97 11.99 -11.71 -0.89
C THR A 97 10.79 -10.95 -0.34
N GLN A 98 10.90 -10.40 0.88
CA GLN A 98 9.85 -9.62 1.54
C GLN A 98 9.58 -8.30 0.81
N LEU A 99 10.62 -7.56 0.40
CA LEU A 99 10.51 -6.33 -0.37
C LEU A 99 9.82 -6.59 -1.72
N ILE A 100 10.25 -7.60 -2.48
CA ILE A 100 9.61 -7.94 -3.76
C ILE A 100 8.16 -8.38 -3.54
N SER A 101 7.88 -9.16 -2.49
CA SER A 101 6.50 -9.52 -2.14
C SER A 101 5.65 -8.29 -1.79
N PHE A 102 6.21 -7.37 -1.02
CA PHE A 102 5.57 -6.11 -0.63
C PHE A 102 5.25 -5.25 -1.86
N LEU A 103 6.20 -5.06 -2.77
CA LEU A 103 6.01 -4.29 -4.01
C LEU A 103 4.98 -4.90 -4.96
N ARG A 104 4.83 -6.23 -4.95
CA ARG A 104 3.83 -6.91 -5.78
C ARG A 104 2.42 -6.76 -5.25
N GLU A 105 2.25 -6.52 -3.95
CA GLU A 105 0.94 -6.41 -3.29
C GLU A 105 -0.02 -7.56 -3.64
N GLY A 106 0.51 -8.78 -3.74
CA GLY A 106 -0.26 -9.97 -4.12
C GLY A 106 -0.56 -10.08 -5.63
N SER A 107 -0.14 -9.13 -6.47
CA SER A 107 -0.23 -9.25 -7.92
C SER A 107 0.58 -10.44 -8.43
N PRO A 108 0.04 -11.24 -9.38
CA PRO A 108 0.80 -12.31 -10.01
C PRO A 108 1.88 -11.79 -10.95
N LYS A 109 1.83 -10.50 -11.35
CA LYS A 109 2.81 -9.90 -12.25
C LYS A 109 4.18 -9.75 -11.58
N PRO A 110 5.27 -9.79 -12.37
CA PRO A 110 6.61 -9.53 -11.84
C PRO A 110 6.82 -8.03 -11.54
N VAL A 111 7.88 -7.77 -10.78
CA VAL A 111 8.48 -6.43 -10.63
C VAL A 111 9.47 -6.21 -11.78
N ALA A 112 9.38 -5.07 -12.45
CA ALA A 112 10.40 -4.58 -13.36
C ALA A 112 11.58 -4.01 -12.55
N ALA A 113 12.70 -4.70 -12.46
CA ALA A 113 13.89 -4.20 -11.80
C ALA A 113 14.79 -3.49 -12.83
N PHE A 114 14.88 -2.17 -12.73
CA PHE A 114 15.62 -1.35 -13.68
C PHE A 114 17.03 -1.04 -13.20
N SER A 115 18.03 -1.32 -14.02
CA SER A 115 19.42 -0.93 -13.78
C SER A 115 20.08 -0.48 -15.09
N THR A 116 20.82 0.63 -15.04
CA THR A 116 21.60 1.13 -16.19
C THR A 116 22.84 0.28 -16.48
N THR A 117 23.29 -0.51 -15.51
CA THR A 117 24.52 -1.32 -15.60
C THR A 117 24.25 -2.82 -15.68
N GLY A 118 22.98 -3.23 -15.69
CA GLY A 118 22.58 -4.64 -15.68
C GLY A 118 22.73 -5.31 -14.31
N THR A 119 22.78 -4.53 -13.23
CA THR A 119 22.78 -5.04 -11.87
C THR A 119 21.55 -5.92 -11.62
N THR A 120 21.76 -7.02 -10.89
CA THR A 120 20.70 -7.96 -10.49
C THR A 120 20.63 -8.04 -8.97
N MET A 121 19.44 -8.31 -8.44
CA MET A 121 19.28 -8.59 -7.02
C MET A 121 19.64 -10.03 -6.75
N ALA A 122 20.49 -10.25 -5.75
CA ALA A 122 20.72 -11.61 -5.28
C ALA A 122 19.43 -12.11 -4.62
N SER A 123 18.98 -13.28 -5.07
CA SER A 123 17.94 -14.06 -4.38
C SER A 123 16.50 -13.56 -4.49
N ALA A 124 16.17 -12.75 -5.51
CA ALA A 124 14.78 -12.54 -5.87
C ALA A 124 14.10 -13.88 -6.23
N PRO A 125 12.87 -14.15 -5.73
CA PRO A 125 12.16 -15.38 -6.06
C PRO A 125 12.04 -15.59 -7.57
N ALA A 126 12.20 -16.83 -8.04
CA ALA A 126 12.14 -17.14 -9.47
C ALA A 126 10.82 -16.66 -10.09
N GLY A 127 10.92 -15.92 -11.20
CA GLY A 127 9.76 -15.35 -11.92
C GLY A 127 9.08 -14.17 -11.23
N SER A 128 9.57 -13.70 -10.09
CA SER A 128 9.01 -12.51 -9.40
C SER A 128 9.59 -11.18 -9.90
N VAL A 129 10.72 -11.23 -10.61
CA VAL A 129 11.44 -10.06 -11.12
C VAL A 129 11.84 -10.27 -12.57
N VAL A 130 11.74 -9.21 -13.36
CA VAL A 130 12.33 -9.10 -14.70
C VAL A 130 13.33 -7.96 -14.68
N TYR A 131 14.58 -8.24 -15.04
CA TYR A 131 15.64 -7.24 -15.09
C TYR A 131 15.61 -6.50 -16.41
N LEU A 132 15.56 -5.17 -16.34
CA LEU A 132 15.46 -4.28 -17.49
C LEU A 132 16.60 -3.25 -17.46
N ASN A 133 17.15 -2.95 -18.63
CA ASN A 133 18.01 -1.79 -18.86
C ASN A 133 17.32 -0.73 -19.74
N ASP A 134 16.08 -0.99 -20.15
CA ASP A 134 15.24 -0.09 -20.93
C ASP A 134 13.79 -0.16 -20.42
N LEU A 135 13.19 0.98 -20.10
CA LEU A 135 11.81 1.12 -19.65
C LEU A 135 10.87 1.66 -20.74
N SER A 136 11.32 1.71 -22.00
CA SER A 136 10.51 2.19 -23.14
C SER A 136 9.18 1.46 -23.32
N THR A 137 9.09 0.21 -22.84
CA THR A 137 7.90 -0.66 -22.91
C THR A 137 7.21 -0.88 -21.56
N LEU A 138 7.57 -0.11 -20.53
CA LEU A 138 7.01 -0.25 -19.18
C LEU A 138 5.47 -0.07 -19.20
N SER A 139 4.75 -1.05 -18.66
CA SER A 139 3.29 -1.09 -18.69
C SER A 139 2.72 -1.80 -17.47
N ILE A 140 1.64 -1.27 -16.91
CA ILE A 140 0.89 -1.91 -15.81
C ILE A 140 0.23 -3.22 -16.25
N ALA A 141 0.14 -3.49 -17.56
CA ALA A 141 -0.35 -4.75 -18.09
C ALA A 141 0.63 -5.90 -17.77
N ASP A 142 1.93 -5.61 -17.77
CA ASP A 142 3.00 -6.61 -17.70
C ASP A 142 3.66 -6.66 -16.32
N TYR A 143 3.70 -5.54 -15.60
CA TYR A 143 4.40 -5.42 -14.31
C TYR A 143 3.48 -4.89 -13.20
N SER A 144 3.73 -5.32 -11.97
CA SER A 144 3.04 -4.78 -10.77
C SER A 144 3.76 -3.56 -10.19
N ALA A 145 5.07 -3.52 -10.32
CA ALA A 145 5.92 -2.46 -9.79
C ALA A 145 7.14 -2.26 -10.68
N VAL A 146 7.76 -1.09 -10.57
CA VAL A 146 9.12 -0.84 -11.03
C VAL A 146 10.02 -0.56 -9.82
N TYR A 147 11.13 -1.28 -9.72
CA TYR A 147 12.15 -1.08 -8.70
C TYR A 147 13.40 -0.53 -9.37
N ILE A 148 13.76 0.70 -9.04
CA ILE A 148 14.94 1.36 -9.56
C ILE A 148 16.14 0.92 -8.72
N LEU A 149 16.98 0.07 -9.32
CA LEU A 149 18.18 -0.44 -8.68
C LEU A 149 19.31 0.58 -8.77
N SER A 150 20.10 0.62 -7.71
CA SER A 150 21.39 1.29 -7.70
C SER A 150 22.34 0.61 -8.70
N PRO A 151 23.04 1.39 -9.54
CA PRO A 151 24.03 0.84 -10.45
C PRO A 151 25.17 0.21 -9.63
N PHE A 152 25.68 -0.94 -10.08
CA PHE A 152 26.77 -1.66 -9.40
C PHE A 152 26.46 -2.07 -7.96
N SER A 153 25.17 -2.22 -7.63
CA SER A 153 24.72 -2.77 -6.35
C SER A 153 24.82 -1.81 -5.16
N CYS A 154 25.27 -0.57 -5.35
CA CYS A 154 25.42 0.40 -4.27
C CYS A 154 25.49 1.83 -4.76
N CYS A 155 25.19 2.72 -3.81
CA CYS A 155 25.76 4.05 -3.63
C CYS A 155 25.27 5.16 -4.57
N ASP A 156 24.30 4.86 -5.43
CA ASP A 156 23.60 5.84 -6.25
C ASP A 156 22.13 5.43 -6.41
N ASP A 157 21.21 6.39 -6.32
CA ASP A 157 19.77 6.14 -6.52
C ASP A 157 19.40 5.89 -8.00
N ASN A 158 20.38 5.91 -8.91
CA ASN A 158 20.22 5.79 -10.36
C ASN A 158 19.30 6.86 -10.98
N ARG A 159 19.13 8.01 -10.32
CA ARG A 159 18.21 9.06 -10.77
C ARG A 159 18.48 9.50 -12.20
N THR A 160 19.75 9.73 -12.58
CA THR A 160 20.10 10.19 -13.92
C THR A 160 19.68 9.18 -14.99
N GLY A 161 19.86 7.88 -14.71
CA GLY A 161 19.41 6.80 -15.58
C GLY A 161 17.89 6.71 -15.67
N ALA A 162 17.21 6.75 -14.53
CA ALA A 162 15.75 6.68 -14.45
C ALA A 162 15.06 7.89 -15.09
N ALA A 163 15.64 9.08 -14.98
CA ALA A 163 15.09 10.32 -15.53
C ALA A 163 14.96 10.29 -17.07
N VAL A 164 15.79 9.50 -17.77
CA VAL A 164 15.64 9.25 -19.23
C VAL A 164 14.28 8.63 -19.54
N TYR A 165 13.72 7.87 -18.60
CA TYR A 165 12.43 7.19 -18.69
C TYR A 165 11.35 7.85 -17.82
N GLY A 166 11.56 9.11 -17.41
CA GLY A 166 10.68 9.77 -16.44
C GLY A 166 9.21 9.78 -16.86
N ALA A 167 8.92 9.96 -18.16
CA ALA A 167 7.55 9.93 -18.68
C ALA A 167 6.90 8.54 -18.55
N GLN A 168 7.66 7.47 -18.81
CA GLN A 168 7.19 6.09 -18.70
C GLN A 168 6.96 5.70 -17.23
N ILE A 169 7.89 6.06 -16.34
CA ILE A 169 7.76 5.79 -14.90
C ILE A 169 6.56 6.56 -14.33
N SER A 170 6.42 7.84 -14.68
CA SER A 170 5.27 8.66 -14.28
C SER A 170 3.95 8.06 -14.75
N ALA A 171 3.86 7.67 -16.03
CA ALA A 171 2.66 7.07 -16.60
C ALA A 171 2.32 5.72 -15.94
N PHE A 172 3.34 4.90 -15.65
CA PHE A 172 3.18 3.63 -14.95
C PHE A 172 2.64 3.83 -13.53
N TYR A 173 3.22 4.77 -12.78
CA TYR A 173 2.79 5.10 -11.43
C TYR A 173 1.37 5.71 -11.40
N ALA A 174 1.07 6.62 -12.35
CA ALA A 174 -0.26 7.21 -12.51
C ALA A 174 -1.33 6.18 -12.89
N ALA A 175 -0.96 5.12 -13.62
CA ALA A 175 -1.83 4.02 -13.98
C ALA A 175 -2.03 2.99 -12.84
N GLY A 176 -1.44 3.22 -11.66
CA GLY A 176 -1.63 2.38 -10.47
C GLY A 176 -0.51 1.38 -10.21
N GLY A 177 0.58 1.41 -10.98
CA GLY A 177 1.77 0.63 -10.67
C GLY A 177 2.54 1.20 -9.47
N SER A 178 3.26 0.34 -8.74
CA SER A 178 4.11 0.77 -7.62
C SER A 178 5.52 1.15 -8.09
N VAL A 179 6.18 2.08 -7.39
CA VAL A 179 7.56 2.48 -7.66
C VAL A 179 8.38 2.33 -6.38
N ALA A 180 9.57 1.77 -6.50
CA ALA A 180 10.55 1.74 -5.42
C ALA A 180 11.88 2.29 -5.90
N ILE A 181 12.54 3.08 -5.06
CA ILE A 181 13.84 3.68 -5.33
C ILE A 181 14.83 3.13 -4.32
N GLN A 182 15.79 2.34 -4.80
CA GLN A 182 16.92 1.89 -3.99
C GLN A 182 17.86 3.07 -3.72
N ASP A 183 18.47 3.06 -2.53
CA ASP A 183 19.48 4.03 -2.11
C ASP A 183 18.99 5.48 -2.25
N TYR A 184 17.72 5.78 -1.96
CA TYR A 184 17.16 7.12 -2.21
C TYR A 184 17.95 8.19 -1.42
N GLN A 185 18.64 9.08 -2.13
CA GLN A 185 19.60 10.03 -1.53
C GLN A 185 19.01 11.43 -1.28
N GLY A 186 17.69 11.59 -1.38
CA GLY A 186 17.06 12.92 -1.25
C GLY A 186 17.31 13.83 -2.45
N ARG A 187 17.41 13.27 -3.65
CA ARG A 187 17.43 14.04 -4.90
C ARG A 187 16.00 14.30 -5.41
N ASP A 188 15.86 15.14 -6.42
CA ASP A 188 14.57 15.49 -7.03
C ASP A 188 14.03 14.37 -7.94
N TRP A 189 13.09 13.59 -7.43
CA TRP A 189 12.39 12.52 -8.16
C TRP A 189 10.98 12.95 -8.58
N SER A 190 10.74 14.25 -8.77
CA SER A 190 9.41 14.78 -9.12
C SER A 190 8.85 14.26 -10.45
N PHE A 191 9.67 13.62 -11.29
CA PHE A 191 9.22 12.93 -12.49
C PHE A 191 8.43 11.65 -12.17
N VAL A 192 8.58 11.06 -10.98
CA VAL A 192 7.75 9.95 -10.50
C VAL A 192 6.45 10.50 -9.92
N ASP A 193 6.57 11.30 -8.87
CA ASP A 193 5.47 12.00 -8.21
C ASP A 193 5.99 13.36 -7.69
N PRO A 194 5.25 14.47 -7.89
CA PRO A 194 5.66 15.80 -7.40
C PRO A 194 5.98 15.88 -5.90
N ILE A 195 5.47 14.95 -5.08
CA ILE A 195 5.78 14.87 -3.66
C ILE A 195 7.26 14.54 -3.37
N LEU A 196 7.96 13.96 -4.35
CA LEU A 196 9.39 13.65 -4.28
C LEU A 196 10.27 14.74 -4.85
N ASN A 197 9.86 16.00 -4.75
CA ASN A 197 10.78 17.11 -5.01
C ASN A 197 11.97 17.07 -4.05
N THR A 198 13.01 17.88 -4.30
CA THR A 198 14.17 17.93 -3.40
C THR A 198 13.71 18.22 -1.96
N PRO A 199 13.99 17.31 -1.02
CA PRO A 199 13.59 17.48 0.36
C PRO A 199 14.42 18.58 1.04
N THR A 200 13.94 19.02 2.21
CA THR A 200 14.68 20.03 2.99
C THR A 200 16.03 19.47 3.42
N ALA A 201 17.06 20.32 3.41
CA ALA A 201 18.42 19.99 3.82
C ALA A 201 18.45 19.23 5.16
N GLY A 202 19.03 18.02 5.17
CA GLY A 202 19.12 17.14 6.34
C GLY A 202 17.93 16.18 6.55
N ALA A 203 16.88 16.25 5.73
CA ALA A 203 15.77 15.31 5.82
C ALA A 203 16.17 13.88 5.36
N VAL A 204 17.24 13.78 4.59
CA VAL A 204 17.93 12.52 4.27
C VAL A 204 19.36 12.64 4.79
N GLN A 205 19.82 11.64 5.53
CA GLN A 205 21.18 11.54 6.07
C GLN A 205 21.83 10.23 5.66
N GLY A 206 23.15 10.18 5.76
CA GLY A 206 23.95 9.01 5.38
C GLY A 206 24.73 9.21 4.09
N TYR A 207 25.06 8.11 3.43
CA TYR A 207 26.02 8.08 2.33
C TYR A 207 25.62 9.03 1.18
N ASN A 208 26.59 9.84 0.72
CA ASN A 208 26.44 10.82 -0.37
C ASN A 208 25.34 11.90 -0.20
N THR A 209 24.73 12.04 0.97
CA THR A 209 23.70 13.07 1.22
C THR A 209 24.27 14.45 1.51
N GLY A 210 25.53 14.52 1.98
CA GLY A 210 26.16 15.77 2.43
C GLY A 210 25.74 16.24 3.83
N PHE A 211 24.90 15.48 4.54
CA PHE A 211 24.32 15.85 5.85
C PHE A 211 24.83 15.02 7.04
N GLY A 212 25.91 14.25 6.85
CA GLY A 212 26.51 13.42 7.89
C GLY A 212 25.75 12.12 8.15
N GLY A 213 26.08 11.46 9.26
CA GLY A 213 25.58 10.12 9.60
C GLY A 213 26.58 9.00 9.25
N ALA A 214 26.33 7.82 9.79
CA ALA A 214 27.11 6.64 9.46
C ALA A 214 26.99 6.34 7.96
N THR A 215 28.12 5.98 7.34
CA THR A 215 28.17 5.55 5.93
C THR A 215 27.61 4.16 5.73
N CYS A 216 27.41 3.43 6.83
CA CYS A 216 27.11 2.02 6.88
C CYS A 216 26.63 1.72 8.31
N THR A 217 25.41 1.20 8.44
CA THR A 217 24.78 0.89 9.73
C THR A 217 24.27 -0.53 9.74
N ASP A 218 24.06 -1.03 10.94
CA ASP A 218 23.45 -2.34 11.20
C ASP A 218 22.63 -2.22 12.48
N ASN A 219 21.74 -3.17 12.75
CA ASN A 219 20.79 -3.15 13.88
C ASN A 219 19.60 -2.20 13.73
N GLU A 220 19.21 -1.88 12.50
CA GLU A 220 17.93 -1.27 12.18
C GLU A 220 16.80 -2.18 12.64
N ILE A 221 15.71 -1.57 13.10
CA ILE A 221 14.60 -2.30 13.72
C ILE A 221 13.41 -2.29 12.78
N VAL A 222 12.99 -3.48 12.32
CA VAL A 222 11.69 -3.63 11.65
C VAL A 222 10.61 -3.32 12.69
N ASN A 223 9.91 -2.20 12.49
CA ASN A 223 8.94 -1.70 13.46
C ASN A 223 7.58 -2.40 13.30
N ALA A 224 6.58 -1.97 14.08
CA ALA A 224 5.26 -2.58 14.05
C ALA A 224 4.60 -2.52 12.65
N ASP A 225 4.78 -1.41 11.92
CA ASP A 225 4.24 -1.27 10.57
C ASP A 225 4.97 -2.21 9.60
N GLY A 226 6.31 -2.30 9.67
CA GLY A 226 7.08 -3.25 8.88
C GLY A 226 6.67 -4.71 9.12
N LEU A 227 6.48 -5.11 10.37
CA LEU A 227 5.99 -6.45 10.73
C LEU A 227 4.60 -6.72 10.15
N LEU A 228 3.69 -5.75 10.18
CA LEU A 228 2.35 -5.87 9.57
C LEU A 228 2.41 -5.99 8.04
N LYS A 229 3.45 -5.45 7.42
CA LYS A 229 3.73 -5.60 5.98
C LYS A 229 4.43 -6.91 5.62
N GLY A 230 4.72 -7.76 6.61
CA GLY A 230 5.37 -9.05 6.39
C GLY A 230 6.88 -9.00 6.37
N PHE A 231 7.50 -7.89 6.78
CA PHE A 231 8.94 -7.84 7.01
C PHE A 231 9.27 -8.54 8.33
N THR A 232 10.47 -9.10 8.43
CA THR A 232 11.03 -9.65 9.67
C THR A 232 12.37 -9.01 9.98
N GLN A 233 12.71 -8.92 11.27
CA GLN A 233 14.00 -8.41 11.70
C GLN A 233 15.16 -9.19 11.03
N PRO A 234 16.00 -8.56 10.18
CA PRO A 234 17.19 -9.21 9.67
C PRO A 234 18.20 -9.45 10.80
N PRO A 235 19.00 -10.52 10.73
CA PRO A 235 20.18 -10.65 11.58
C PRO A 235 21.20 -9.54 11.25
N PRO A 236 22.13 -9.22 12.16
CA PRO A 236 23.20 -8.25 11.89
C PRO A 236 24.06 -8.67 10.69
N LEU A 237 24.18 -7.80 9.68
CA LEU A 237 24.93 -8.04 8.42
C LEU A 237 26.23 -7.25 8.29
N GLY A 238 26.55 -6.43 9.28
CA GLY A 238 27.71 -5.53 9.30
C GLY A 238 27.56 -4.28 8.43
N CYS A 239 26.56 -4.19 7.54
CA CYS A 239 26.29 -3.00 6.72
C CYS A 239 24.89 -3.00 6.06
N TRP A 240 23.83 -3.08 6.85
CA TRP A 240 22.46 -3.13 6.34
C TRP A 240 21.98 -1.85 5.63
N GLY A 241 22.24 -0.69 6.23
CA GLY A 241 21.70 0.60 5.80
C GLY A 241 22.76 1.65 5.52
N HIS A 242 22.54 2.49 4.51
CA HIS A 242 23.41 3.62 4.17
C HIS A 242 22.71 4.96 4.35
N GLN A 243 21.38 5.00 4.29
CA GLN A 243 20.60 6.22 4.50
C GLN A 243 19.55 6.05 5.58
N ALA A 244 19.26 7.18 6.22
CA ALA A 244 18.08 7.34 7.04
C ALA A 244 17.30 8.58 6.62
N TYR A 245 16.01 8.58 6.98
CA TYR A 245 15.03 9.55 6.55
C TYR A 245 14.32 10.18 7.75
N SER A 246 14.14 11.49 7.73
CA SER A 246 13.39 12.21 8.76
C SER A 246 11.92 11.79 8.75
N ASN A 247 11.51 11.07 9.80
CA ASN A 247 10.11 10.66 9.97
C ASN A 247 9.15 11.85 10.05
N ASP A 248 9.57 12.99 10.60
CA ASP A 248 8.72 14.18 10.69
C ASP A 248 8.51 14.82 9.31
N TYR A 249 9.57 14.91 8.49
CA TYR A 249 9.47 15.47 7.15
C TYR A 249 8.66 14.55 6.22
N PHE A 250 9.02 13.26 6.13
CA PHE A 250 8.35 12.33 5.23
C PHE A 250 6.97 11.90 5.74
N GLY A 251 6.76 11.88 7.06
CA GLY A 251 5.45 11.67 7.67
C GLY A 251 4.46 12.78 7.32
N ALA A 252 4.92 14.04 7.23
CA ALA A 252 4.09 15.15 6.73
C ALA A 252 3.71 15.01 5.24
N LEU A 253 4.49 14.24 4.48
CA LEU A 253 4.19 13.84 3.10
C LEU A 253 3.33 12.55 3.02
N GLY A 254 2.98 11.95 4.16
CA GLY A 254 2.15 10.76 4.26
C GLY A 254 2.90 9.43 4.16
N PHE A 255 4.23 9.45 4.15
CA PHE A 255 5.01 8.21 4.24
C PHE A 255 4.93 7.62 5.65
N ILE A 256 5.00 6.30 5.72
CA ILE A 256 5.18 5.53 6.95
C ILE A 256 6.55 4.88 6.97
N SER A 257 7.19 4.85 8.14
CA SER A 257 8.40 4.06 8.38
C SER A 257 8.03 2.59 8.54
N LEU A 258 8.71 1.70 7.81
CA LEU A 258 8.64 0.25 8.03
C LEU A 258 9.83 -0.27 8.82
N VAL A 259 10.95 0.44 8.74
CA VAL A 259 12.20 0.10 9.41
C VAL A 259 12.77 1.36 10.03
N ASP A 260 13.00 1.33 11.35
CA ASP A 260 13.64 2.39 12.08
C ASP A 260 15.17 2.24 11.99
N SER A 261 15.87 3.33 11.72
CA SER A 261 17.32 3.40 11.68
C SER A 261 17.91 3.06 13.05
N ALA A 262 19.10 2.47 13.07
CA ALA A 262 19.84 2.23 14.29
C ALA A 262 20.04 3.53 15.11
N ALA A 263 19.79 3.45 16.41
CA ALA A 263 19.83 4.62 17.29
C ALA A 263 21.27 5.12 17.47
N GLY A 264 21.49 6.41 17.20
CA GLY A 264 22.78 7.07 17.38
C GLY A 264 23.66 7.10 16.13
N ASP A 265 23.28 6.40 15.06
CA ASP A 265 24.04 6.40 13.80
C ASP A 265 23.69 7.60 12.89
N TYR A 266 22.51 8.19 13.11
CA TYR A 266 22.00 9.35 12.38
C TYR A 266 21.43 10.39 13.36
N ASP A 267 21.73 11.67 13.13
CA ASP A 267 21.33 12.77 14.01
C ASP A 267 20.25 13.64 13.36
N PHE A 268 18.99 13.25 13.57
CA PHE A 268 17.83 14.04 13.16
C PHE A 268 17.38 15.05 14.24
N SER A 269 18.24 15.45 15.18
CA SER A 269 17.87 16.40 16.25
C SER A 269 17.34 17.74 15.73
N SER A 270 17.80 18.19 14.56
CA SER A 270 17.30 19.37 13.85
C SER A 270 15.88 19.24 13.31
N PHE A 271 15.31 18.03 13.26
CA PHE A 271 13.98 17.74 12.72
C PHE A 271 12.91 17.47 13.78
N GLY A 272 13.24 17.36 15.07
CA GLY A 272 12.22 17.20 16.13
C GLY A 272 12.21 15.85 16.84
N SER A 273 13.34 15.14 16.89
CA SER A 273 13.56 13.92 17.68
C SER A 273 12.58 12.76 17.41
N LYS A 274 12.99 11.83 16.53
CA LYS A 274 12.88 10.37 16.66
C LYS A 274 13.60 9.73 15.47
N GLY A 275 14.22 8.56 15.71
CA GLY A 275 15.12 7.86 14.78
C GLY A 275 14.62 7.87 13.35
N GLY A 276 15.54 8.06 12.40
CA GLY A 276 15.17 8.11 11.00
C GLY A 276 14.59 6.79 10.53
N SER A 277 13.78 6.80 9.48
CA SER A 277 13.41 5.56 8.79
C SER A 277 14.51 5.16 7.83
N MET A 278 14.77 3.88 7.66
CA MET A 278 15.63 3.37 6.58
C MET A 278 14.79 2.76 5.43
N LEU A 279 13.48 2.60 5.63
CA LEU A 279 12.53 2.13 4.62
C LEU A 279 11.19 2.83 4.79
N LEU A 280 10.90 3.78 3.91
CA LEU A 280 9.65 4.52 3.87
C LEU A 280 8.71 3.97 2.81
N ALA A 281 7.41 3.95 3.10
CA ALA A 281 6.38 3.61 2.11
C ALA A 281 5.23 4.62 2.15
N LEU A 282 4.73 5.00 0.98
CA LEU A 282 3.53 5.81 0.78
C LEU A 282 2.52 5.00 -0.05
N GLY A 283 1.31 4.79 0.47
CA GLY A 283 0.25 4.04 -0.22
C GLY A 283 0.23 2.51 0.05
N GLY A 284 -0.49 1.76 -0.79
CA GLY A 284 -0.74 0.33 -0.63
C GLY A 284 -1.82 -0.04 0.40
N ALA A 285 -2.17 -1.34 0.51
CA ALA A 285 -3.27 -1.85 1.36
C ALA A 285 -3.15 -1.58 2.87
N LEU A 286 -2.07 -0.95 3.35
CA LEU A 286 -1.99 -0.40 4.71
C LEU A 286 -1.31 0.99 4.76
N GLY A 287 -1.27 1.73 3.66
CA GLY A 287 -0.74 3.10 3.65
C GLY A 287 -1.75 4.13 4.12
N THR A 288 -2.17 4.07 5.39
CA THR A 288 -2.64 5.26 6.16
C THR A 288 -2.88 4.95 7.66
N PRO A 289 -1.89 5.10 8.54
CA PRO A 289 -2.13 5.51 9.92
C PRO A 289 -2.15 7.04 9.99
N GLY A 290 -3.29 7.64 10.35
CA GLY A 290 -3.36 9.07 10.71
C GLY A 290 -3.62 10.07 9.57
N CYS A 291 -4.85 10.07 9.05
CA CYS A 291 -5.41 11.21 8.33
C CYS A 291 -5.34 12.52 9.15
N THR A 292 -4.50 13.48 8.75
CA THR A 292 -4.50 14.85 9.32
C THR A 292 -4.63 15.95 8.26
N ASP A 293 -5.25 15.69 7.10
CA ASP A 293 -5.69 16.75 6.18
C ASP A 293 -7.08 17.28 6.58
N PRO A 294 -7.24 18.57 6.93
CA PRO A 294 -8.55 19.18 7.18
C PRO A 294 -9.48 19.27 5.95
N ARG A 295 -9.02 18.90 4.75
CA ARG A 295 -9.81 18.93 3.50
C ARG A 295 -10.35 17.58 3.04
N GLY A 296 -10.17 16.53 3.84
CA GLY A 296 -10.84 15.25 3.68
C GLY A 296 -9.97 14.21 3.00
N CYS A 297 -9.79 13.10 3.71
CA CYS A 297 -9.19 11.90 3.16
C CYS A 297 -10.09 11.33 2.07
N SER A 298 -9.75 11.63 0.82
CA SER A 298 -10.10 10.77 -0.27
C SER A 298 -9.27 9.49 -0.11
N THR A 299 -9.76 8.55 0.70
CA THR A 299 -9.64 7.15 0.27
C THR A 299 -10.06 7.17 -1.20
N ILE A 300 -9.18 6.81 -2.13
CA ILE A 300 -9.61 6.54 -3.51
C ILE A 300 -10.89 5.73 -3.34
N PRO A 301 -12.07 6.25 -3.75
CA PRO A 301 -13.32 5.58 -3.43
C PRO A 301 -13.18 4.17 -3.97
N GLU A 302 -13.26 3.17 -3.09
CA GLU A 302 -13.40 1.81 -3.60
C GLU A 302 -14.57 1.85 -4.59
N PRO A 303 -14.47 1.19 -5.75
CA PRO A 303 -15.55 1.22 -6.76
C PRO A 303 -16.92 0.88 -6.15
N ALA A 304 -16.94 0.11 -5.05
CA ALA A 304 -18.12 -0.18 -4.23
C ALA A 304 -18.84 1.07 -3.69
N SER A 305 -18.12 2.14 -3.34
CA SER A 305 -18.66 3.39 -2.79
C SER A 305 -19.41 4.20 -3.85
N LEU A 306 -18.82 4.31 -5.04
CA LEU A 306 -19.48 4.94 -6.20
C LEU A 306 -20.66 4.10 -6.69
N ALA A 307 -20.57 2.77 -6.61
CA ALA A 307 -21.67 1.87 -6.88
C ALA A 307 -22.82 2.03 -5.87
N LEU A 308 -22.54 2.17 -4.58
CA LEU A 308 -23.54 2.42 -3.53
C LEU A 308 -24.24 3.79 -3.70
N VAL A 309 -23.49 4.83 -4.08
CA VAL A 309 -24.05 6.15 -4.38
C VAL A 309 -24.93 6.10 -5.65
N SER A 310 -24.50 5.40 -6.70
CA SER A 310 -25.30 5.27 -7.92
C SER A 310 -26.55 4.39 -7.73
N LEU A 311 -26.47 3.34 -6.90
CA LEU A 311 -27.62 2.53 -6.49
C LEU A 311 -28.65 3.32 -5.67
N SER A 312 -28.20 4.20 -4.78
CA SER A 312 -29.10 5.02 -3.95
C SER A 312 -29.82 6.10 -4.76
N VAL A 313 -29.17 6.69 -5.77
CA VAL A 313 -29.83 7.61 -6.72
C VAL A 313 -30.85 6.89 -7.60
N LEU A 314 -30.54 5.68 -8.09
CA LEU A 314 -31.49 4.84 -8.84
C LEU A 314 -32.70 4.43 -7.97
N GLY A 315 -32.46 4.04 -6.72
CA GLY A 315 -33.51 3.72 -5.76
C GLY A 315 -34.44 4.90 -5.48
N ALA A 316 -33.89 6.11 -5.32
CA ALA A 316 -34.65 7.34 -5.12
C ALA A 316 -35.49 7.73 -6.36
N GLY A 317 -34.94 7.56 -7.57
CA GLY A 317 -35.66 7.82 -8.82
C GLY A 317 -36.86 6.88 -9.03
N ILE A 318 -36.70 5.60 -8.72
CA ILE A 318 -37.78 4.60 -8.82
C ILE A 318 -38.87 4.86 -7.77
N ALA A 319 -38.49 5.23 -6.55
CA ALA A 319 -39.43 5.58 -5.49
C ALA A 319 -40.21 6.88 -5.79
N GLY A 320 -39.56 7.88 -6.37
CA GLY A 320 -40.19 9.14 -6.80
C GLY A 320 -41.22 8.93 -7.91
N ARG A 321 -40.93 8.08 -8.90
CA ARG A 321 -41.82 7.80 -10.03
C ARG A 321 -43.12 7.08 -9.62
N ARG A 322 -43.05 6.23 -8.59
CA ARG A 322 -44.24 5.56 -8.01
C ARG A 322 -45.16 6.53 -7.25
N ARG A 323 -44.63 7.63 -6.70
CA ARG A 323 -45.47 8.67 -6.05
C ARG A 323 -46.15 9.58 -7.08
N GLY A 324 -45.50 9.92 -8.18
CA GLY A 324 -46.11 10.72 -9.26
C GLY A 324 -47.31 10.03 -9.93
N LEU A 325 -47.25 8.71 -10.12
CA LEU A 325 -48.33 7.94 -10.75
C LEU A 325 -49.57 7.77 -9.85
N ARG A 326 -49.46 7.93 -8.53
CA ARG A 326 -50.62 7.89 -7.62
C ARG A 326 -51.42 9.18 -7.56
N VAL A 327 -50.83 10.32 -7.95
CA VAL A 327 -51.50 11.63 -7.88
C VAL A 327 -52.36 11.90 -9.11
N VAL A 328 -52.11 11.22 -10.24
CA VAL A 328 -52.86 11.42 -11.50
C VAL A 328 -54.11 10.53 -11.60
N ALA A 329 -54.23 9.48 -10.78
CA ALA A 329 -55.39 8.58 -10.78
C ALA A 329 -56.58 9.08 -9.93
N GLY A 330 -56.58 10.36 -9.56
CA GLY A 330 -57.59 10.99 -8.71
C GLY A 330 -58.05 12.33 -9.25
N LYS A 331 -58.49 12.39 -10.50
CA LYS A 331 -59.39 13.41 -11.06
C LYS A 331 -60.17 12.81 -12.22
#